data_AF-A0A7J2TLL7-F1
#
_entry.id   AF-A0A7J2TLL7-F1
#
_cell.length_a   1.000
_cell.length_b   1.000
_cell.length_c   1.000
_cell.angle_alpha   90.00
_cell.angle_beta   90.00
_cell.angle_gamma   90.00
#
_symmetry.space_group_name_H-M   'P 1'
#
loop_
_entity.id
_entity.type
_entity.pdbx_description
1 polymer ?
#
loop_
_entity_poly.entity_id
_entity_poly.type
_entity_poly.pdbx_seq_one_letter_code
_entity_poly.pdbx_strand_id
1 'polypeptide(L)'
;MLKPNYIGIIAGILAFVSIALPWWTFSASATGLTAVSYDLYLYQVGTIVDVTIETWFVWTALALIIIGGIFAIVGSIMAKGKTILLGGGVLALLSIIIFAVGLQMELSKIPVSGIGLFSGGSISMGEVTMNWSSYLSYGFWIALVAAIIAFVAFVKHPTEAAAAPPS
;
A
#
# COMPACT_ATOMS: atom_id res chain seq x y z
N MET A 1 -28.02 17.17 -13.52
CA MET A 1 -27.02 16.09 -13.36
C MET A 1 -25.81 16.66 -12.64
N LEU A 2 -25.39 16.06 -11.53
CA LEU A 2 -24.19 16.48 -10.82
C LEU A 2 -22.94 15.98 -11.58
N LYS A 3 -21.91 16.80 -11.69
CA LYS A 3 -20.67 16.44 -12.41
C LYS A 3 -19.85 15.45 -11.58
N PRO A 4 -19.47 14.27 -12.13
CA PRO A 4 -18.62 13.31 -11.42
C PRO A 4 -17.26 13.90 -11.02
N ASN A 5 -16.74 13.47 -9.87
CA ASN A 5 -15.40 13.82 -9.42
C ASN A 5 -14.35 12.85 -9.99
N TYR A 6 -13.84 13.16 -11.19
CA TYR A 6 -12.85 12.32 -11.86
C TYR A 6 -11.57 12.09 -11.04
N ILE A 7 -11.21 13.00 -10.13
CA ILE A 7 -10.01 12.87 -9.30
C ILE A 7 -10.15 11.68 -8.34
N GLY A 8 -11.31 11.50 -7.71
CA GLY A 8 -11.52 10.37 -6.81
C GLY A 8 -11.72 9.04 -7.55
N ILE A 9 -12.23 9.05 -8.79
CA ILE A 9 -12.25 7.86 -9.66
C ILE A 9 -10.81 7.41 -9.96
N ILE A 10 -9.92 8.34 -10.31
CA ILE A 10 -8.50 8.06 -10.52
C ILE A 10 -7.86 7.49 -9.24
N ALA A 11 -8.15 8.07 -8.08
CA ALA A 11 -7.69 7.52 -6.80
C ALA A 11 -8.11 6.05 -6.61
N GLY A 12 -9.38 5.74 -6.87
CA GLY A 12 -9.89 4.37 -6.78
C GLY A 12 -9.19 3.41 -7.75
N ILE A 13 -8.99 3.82 -9.01
CA ILE A 13 -8.27 3.01 -10.01
C ILE A 13 -6.83 2.75 -9.55
N LEU A 14 -6.12 3.78 -9.08
CA LEU A 14 -4.76 3.63 -8.58
C LEU A 14 -4.70 2.71 -7.36
N ALA A 15 -5.68 2.77 -6.46
CA ALA A 15 -5.78 1.83 -5.35
C ALA A 15 -5.86 0.38 -5.83
N PHE A 16 -6.62 0.08 -6.89
CA PHE A 16 -6.67 -1.27 -7.45
C PHE A 16 -5.39 -1.67 -8.20
N VAL A 17 -4.80 -0.75 -8.97
CA VAL A 17 -3.50 -0.98 -9.64
C VAL A 17 -2.43 -1.32 -8.61
N SER A 18 -2.45 -0.66 -7.44
CA SER A 18 -1.50 -0.92 -6.36
C SER A 18 -1.51 -2.37 -5.88
N ILE A 19 -2.66 -3.05 -5.92
CA ILE A 19 -2.81 -4.45 -5.46
C ILE A 19 -2.08 -5.41 -6.39
N ALA A 20 -2.06 -5.14 -7.69
CA ALA A 20 -1.43 -5.98 -8.71
C ALA A 20 0.10 -5.88 -8.75
N LEU A 21 0.68 -4.97 -7.95
CA LEU A 21 2.11 -4.69 -7.92
C LEU A 21 2.72 -5.15 -6.59
N PRO A 22 4.04 -5.40 -6.55
CA PRO A 22 4.72 -5.73 -5.30
C PRO A 22 4.68 -4.54 -4.34
N TRP A 23 4.41 -4.81 -3.07
CA TRP A 23 4.39 -3.81 -2.00
C TRP A 23 5.74 -3.71 -1.27
N TRP A 24 6.49 -4.81 -1.23
CA TRP A 24 7.84 -4.84 -0.70
C TRP A 24 8.69 -5.84 -1.47
N THR A 25 9.95 -5.51 -1.70
CA THR A 25 10.90 -6.36 -2.43
C THR A 25 12.10 -6.60 -1.53
N PHE A 26 12.56 -7.85 -1.51
CA PHE A 26 13.82 -8.27 -0.91
C PHE A 26 14.69 -8.90 -1.98
N SER A 27 15.92 -8.44 -2.13
CA SER A 27 16.88 -8.99 -3.06
C SER A 27 18.12 -9.44 -2.29
N ALA A 28 18.61 -10.63 -2.61
CA ALA A 28 19.85 -11.16 -2.07
C ALA A 28 20.74 -11.68 -3.19
N SER A 29 22.05 -11.50 -3.04
CA SER A 29 23.06 -11.97 -3.98
C SER A 29 24.26 -12.47 -3.19
N ALA A 30 24.96 -13.48 -3.70
CA ALA A 30 26.18 -13.98 -3.07
C ALA A 30 27.29 -14.11 -4.13
N THR A 31 28.54 -13.91 -3.72
CA THR A 31 29.70 -14.06 -4.60
C THR A 31 29.66 -15.41 -5.33
N GLY A 32 29.65 -15.39 -6.66
CA GLY A 32 29.62 -16.61 -7.48
C GLY A 32 28.24 -17.26 -7.64
N LEU A 33 27.17 -16.68 -7.09
CA LEU A 33 25.78 -17.16 -7.22
C LEU A 33 24.87 -16.11 -7.87
N THR A 34 23.80 -16.59 -8.51
CA THR A 34 22.77 -15.75 -9.12
C THR A 34 22.00 -14.99 -8.03
N ALA A 35 21.73 -13.70 -8.27
CA ALA A 35 20.87 -12.92 -7.40
C ALA A 35 19.44 -13.47 -7.40
N VAL A 36 18.80 -13.50 -6.23
CA VAL A 36 17.42 -13.92 -6.03
C VAL A 36 16.64 -12.73 -5.46
N SER A 37 15.48 -12.47 -6.03
CA SER A 37 14.55 -11.45 -5.54
C SER A 37 13.24 -12.10 -5.12
N TYR A 38 12.72 -11.65 -3.98
CA TYR A 38 11.44 -12.01 -3.43
C TYR A 38 10.56 -10.76 -3.39
N ASP A 39 9.41 -10.83 -4.05
CA ASP A 39 8.44 -9.76 -4.12
C ASP A 39 7.21 -10.15 -3.30
N LEU A 40 6.85 -9.31 -2.33
CA LEU A 40 5.67 -9.49 -1.50
C LEU A 40 4.48 -8.72 -2.08
N TYR A 41 3.45 -9.47 -2.48
CA TYR A 41 2.17 -8.94 -2.96
C TYR A 41 1.09 -9.04 -1.89
N LEU A 42 0.06 -8.20 -1.98
CA LEU A 42 -1.02 -8.18 -0.99
C LEU A 42 -1.92 -9.42 -0.96
N TYR A 43 -1.82 -10.29 -1.96
CA TYR A 43 -2.66 -11.49 -2.12
C TYR A 43 -1.85 -12.79 -1.98
N GLN A 44 -0.59 -12.70 -1.57
CA GLN A 44 0.30 -13.85 -1.45
C GLN A 44 0.55 -14.21 0.01
N VAL A 45 0.70 -15.51 0.25
CA VAL A 45 1.28 -16.04 1.49
C VAL A 45 2.79 -16.12 1.28
N GLY A 46 3.57 -15.59 2.23
CA GLY A 46 5.02 -15.48 2.10
C GLY A 46 5.79 -16.42 3.01
N THR A 47 6.77 -17.12 2.43
CA THR A 47 7.88 -17.72 3.16
C THR A 47 9.15 -17.00 2.72
N ILE A 48 9.90 -16.44 3.67
CA ILE A 48 11.19 -15.80 3.39
C ILE A 48 12.24 -16.61 4.12
N VAL A 49 13.19 -17.20 3.38
CA VAL A 49 14.35 -17.89 3.94
C VAL A 49 13.92 -18.96 4.97
N ASP A 50 12.98 -19.84 4.58
CA ASP A 50 12.39 -20.90 5.42
C ASP A 50 11.70 -20.42 6.72
N VAL A 51 11.54 -19.11 6.92
CA VAL A 51 10.73 -18.53 7.98
C VAL A 51 9.34 -18.23 7.41
N THR A 52 8.32 -18.85 8.01
CA THR A 52 6.92 -18.52 7.71
C THR A 52 6.60 -17.15 8.29
N ILE A 53 6.20 -16.22 7.43
CA ILE A 53 5.75 -14.88 7.83
C ILE A 53 4.24 -14.93 8.06
N GLU A 54 3.79 -14.51 9.24
CA GLU A 54 2.35 -14.40 9.49
C GLU A 54 1.75 -13.30 8.62
N THR A 55 0.83 -13.66 7.72
CA THR A 55 0.32 -12.75 6.68
C THR A 55 -0.95 -11.98 7.09
N TRP A 56 -1.29 -11.93 8.38
CA TRP A 56 -2.51 -11.25 8.85
C TRP A 56 -2.57 -9.78 8.41
N PHE A 57 -1.43 -9.09 8.43
CA PHE A 57 -1.31 -7.68 8.04
C PHE A 57 -1.48 -7.50 6.53
N VAL A 58 -1.07 -8.48 5.74
CA VAL A 58 -1.22 -8.53 4.28
C VAL A 58 -2.70 -8.57 3.92
N TRP A 59 -3.44 -9.53 4.49
CA TRP A 59 -4.89 -9.66 4.25
C TRP A 59 -5.69 -8.47 4.78
N THR A 60 -5.28 -7.91 5.93
CA THR A 60 -5.91 -6.72 6.49
C THR A 60 -5.70 -5.51 5.59
N ALA A 61 -4.46 -5.28 5.13
CA ALA A 61 -4.16 -4.21 4.19
C ALA A 61 -4.91 -4.38 2.86
N LEU A 62 -5.00 -5.61 2.35
CA LEU A 62 -5.77 -5.95 1.15
C LEU A 62 -7.25 -5.58 1.29
N ALA A 63 -7.90 -5.99 2.38
CA ALA A 63 -9.30 -5.66 2.61
C ALA A 63 -9.52 -4.14 2.67
N LEU A 64 -8.66 -3.42 3.39
CA LEU A 64 -8.76 -1.98 3.55
C LEU A 64 -8.53 -1.22 2.24
N ILE A 65 -7.55 -1.59 1.43
CA ILE A 65 -7.29 -0.90 0.16
C ILE A 65 -8.40 -1.18 -0.86
N ILE A 66 -9.00 -2.37 -0.86
CA ILE A 66 -10.16 -2.70 -1.69
C ILE A 66 -11.36 -1.84 -1.29
N ILE A 67 -11.73 -1.84 0.00
CA ILE A 67 -12.88 -1.05 0.48
C ILE A 67 -12.61 0.45 0.27
N GLY A 68 -11.38 0.91 0.53
CA GLY A 68 -10.97 2.29 0.30
C GLY A 68 -11.07 2.70 -1.18
N GLY A 69 -10.63 1.83 -2.09
CA GLY A 69 -10.76 2.03 -3.53
C GLY A 69 -12.22 2.10 -4.00
N ILE A 70 -13.07 1.19 -3.49
CA ILE A 70 -14.52 1.23 -3.77
C ILE A 70 -15.13 2.54 -3.26
N PHE A 71 -14.81 2.97 -2.05
CA PHE A 71 -15.29 4.22 -1.47
C PHE A 71 -14.83 5.43 -2.27
N ALA A 72 -13.59 5.43 -2.77
CA ALA A 72 -13.10 6.49 -3.65
C ALA A 72 -13.94 6.61 -4.93
N ILE A 73 -14.30 5.48 -5.56
CA ILE A 73 -15.14 5.47 -6.77
C ILE A 73 -16.58 5.90 -6.44
N VAL A 74 -17.21 5.27 -5.44
CA VAL A 74 -18.60 5.54 -5.05
C VAL A 74 -18.76 6.99 -4.56
N GLY A 75 -17.85 7.46 -3.72
CA GLY A 75 -17.83 8.83 -3.24
C GLY A 75 -17.63 9.87 -4.35
N SER A 76 -17.06 9.47 -5.50
CA SER A 76 -16.86 10.37 -6.63
C SER A 76 -18.09 10.58 -7.52
N ILE A 77 -19.06 9.66 -7.45
CA ILE A 77 -20.27 9.71 -8.28
C ILE A 77 -21.51 10.19 -7.49
N MET A 78 -21.46 10.18 -6.16
CA MET A 78 -22.57 10.58 -5.31
C MET A 78 -22.57 12.08 -4.99
N ALA A 79 -23.76 12.70 -4.99
CA ALA A 79 -23.92 14.12 -4.63
C ALA A 79 -23.44 14.47 -3.21
N LYS A 80 -23.60 13.54 -2.27
CA LYS A 80 -23.11 13.66 -0.87
C LYS A 80 -21.91 12.75 -0.60
N GLY A 81 -21.15 12.41 -1.64
CA GLY A 81 -20.05 11.46 -1.57
C GLY A 81 -18.80 11.97 -0.84
N LYS A 82 -18.77 13.23 -0.40
CA LYS A 82 -17.63 13.84 0.30
C LYS A 82 -17.18 13.03 1.52
N THR A 83 -18.09 12.61 2.40
CA THR A 83 -17.71 11.79 3.58
C THR A 83 -17.23 10.39 3.19
N ILE A 84 -17.76 9.83 2.10
CA ILE A 84 -17.34 8.54 1.56
C ILE A 84 -15.92 8.64 1.00
N LEU A 85 -15.57 9.71 0.29
CA LEU A 85 -14.21 9.98 -0.18
C LEU A 85 -13.21 10.10 0.96
N LEU A 86 -13.59 10.79 2.04
CA LEU A 86 -12.77 10.90 3.24
C LEU A 86 -12.52 9.51 3.84
N GLY A 87 -13.59 8.71 3.99
CA GLY A 87 -13.48 7.32 4.45
C GLY A 87 -12.56 6.49 3.55
N GLY A 88 -12.69 6.63 2.21
CA GLY A 88 -11.85 5.94 1.25
C GLY A 88 -10.36 6.27 1.39
N GLY A 89 -10.04 7.57 1.52
CA GLY A 89 -8.67 8.03 1.76
C GLY A 89 -8.08 7.54 3.09
N VAL A 90 -8.88 7.57 4.16
CA VAL A 90 -8.46 7.06 5.49
C VAL A 90 -8.21 5.56 5.45
N LEU A 91 -9.09 4.76 4.84
CA LEU A 91 -8.91 3.32 4.72
C LEU A 91 -7.68 2.96 3.88
N ALA A 92 -7.45 3.67 2.77
CA ALA A 92 -6.24 3.50 1.96
C ALA A 92 -4.96 3.89 2.73
N LEU A 93 -5.01 4.93 3.57
CA LEU A 93 -3.87 5.29 4.42
C LEU A 93 -3.63 4.26 5.52
N LEU A 94 -4.69 3.73 6.13
CA LEU A 94 -4.59 2.69 7.16
C LEU A 94 -4.03 1.38 6.59
N SER A 95 -4.36 1.01 5.35
CA SER A 95 -3.80 -0.19 4.72
C SER A 95 -2.28 -0.12 4.62
N ILE A 96 -1.74 1.04 4.22
CA ILE A 96 -0.30 1.32 4.12
C ILE A 96 0.37 1.20 5.48
N ILE A 97 -0.21 1.82 6.52
CA ILE A 97 0.33 1.79 7.88
C ILE A 97 0.34 0.36 8.43
N ILE A 98 -0.77 -0.37 8.31
CA ILE A 98 -0.88 -1.75 8.80
C ILE A 98 0.10 -2.66 8.06
N PHE A 99 0.25 -2.49 6.74
CA PHE A 99 1.23 -3.24 5.97
C PHE A 99 2.65 -2.99 6.48
N ALA A 100 3.06 -1.73 6.60
CA ALA A 100 4.41 -1.37 7.02
C ALA A 100 4.72 -1.85 8.45
N VAL A 101 3.81 -1.60 9.39
CA VAL A 101 4.00 -2.00 10.79
C VAL A 101 3.98 -3.52 10.92
N GLY A 102 3.00 -4.20 10.31
CA GLY A 102 2.89 -5.65 10.37
C GLY A 102 4.10 -6.34 9.75
N LEU A 103 4.55 -5.87 8.59
CA LEU A 103 5.76 -6.42 7.96
C LEU A 103 7.00 -6.19 8.84
N GLN A 104 7.20 -4.98 9.39
CA GLN A 104 8.35 -4.71 10.25
C GLN A 104 8.34 -5.56 11.53
N MET A 105 7.15 -5.84 12.10
CA MET A 105 7.00 -6.75 13.23
C MET A 105 7.43 -8.17 12.86
N GLU A 106 7.00 -8.70 11.72
CA GLU A 106 7.41 -10.04 11.28
C GLU A 106 8.90 -10.11 10.93
N LEU A 107 9.43 -9.10 10.22
CA LEU A 107 10.86 -9.04 9.88
C LEU A 107 11.74 -8.99 11.14
N SER A 108 11.29 -8.36 12.22
CA SER A 108 12.02 -8.34 13.49
C SER A 108 12.15 -9.70 14.18
N LYS A 109 11.33 -10.68 13.80
CA LYS A 109 11.39 -12.06 14.31
C LYS A 109 12.43 -12.90 13.55
N ILE A 110 12.88 -12.46 12.38
CA ILE A 110 13.85 -13.20 11.58
C ILE A 110 15.21 -13.15 12.31
N PRO A 111 15.88 -14.30 12.52
CA PRO A 111 17.14 -14.37 13.27
C PRO A 111 18.33 -13.68 12.56
N VAL A 112 18.11 -13.15 11.35
CA VAL A 112 19.08 -12.37 10.60
C VAL A 112 18.91 -10.90 10.96
N SER A 113 19.83 -10.37 11.76
CA SER A 113 19.82 -8.98 12.18
C SER A 113 19.93 -8.02 10.98
N GLY A 114 19.03 -7.03 10.91
CA GLY A 114 19.13 -5.93 9.94
C GLY A 114 18.24 -6.04 8.70
N ILE A 115 17.32 -7.01 8.62
CA ILE A 115 16.25 -6.99 7.62
C ILE A 115 15.12 -6.09 8.12
N GLY A 116 14.73 -5.10 7.32
CA GLY A 116 13.68 -4.14 7.67
C GLY A 116 12.88 -3.69 6.45
N LEU A 117 12.02 -2.70 6.62
CA LEU A 117 11.27 -2.13 5.49
C LEU A 117 12.18 -1.49 4.43
N PHE A 118 13.25 -0.84 4.89
CA PHE A 118 14.31 -0.27 4.07
C PHE A 118 15.63 -0.66 4.70
N SER A 119 16.29 -1.66 4.14
CA SER A 119 17.60 -2.07 4.65
C SER A 119 18.47 -2.66 3.57
N GLY A 120 19.76 -2.71 3.84
CA GLY A 120 20.71 -3.45 3.02
C GLY A 120 22.00 -3.63 3.79
N GLY A 121 22.81 -4.55 3.32
CA GLY A 121 24.12 -4.78 3.89
C GLY A 121 24.86 -5.92 3.22
N SER A 122 25.95 -6.34 3.88
CA SER A 122 26.75 -7.50 3.50
C SER A 122 27.11 -8.38 4.71
N ILE A 123 27.08 -9.70 4.51
CA ILE A 123 27.52 -10.71 5.46
C ILE A 123 28.60 -11.53 4.74
N SER A 124 29.81 -11.52 5.28
CA SER A 124 30.92 -12.30 4.75
C SER A 124 31.12 -13.56 5.59
N MET A 125 31.05 -14.72 4.95
CA MET A 125 31.36 -16.03 5.53
C MET A 125 32.51 -16.65 4.74
N GLY A 126 33.74 -16.41 5.19
CA GLY A 126 34.95 -16.81 4.46
C GLY A 126 35.09 -16.03 3.14
N GLU A 127 35.22 -16.75 2.02
CA GLU A 127 35.34 -16.16 0.68
C GLU A 127 34.00 -15.75 0.05
N VAL A 128 32.87 -16.15 0.66
CA VAL A 128 31.53 -15.82 0.16
C VAL A 128 31.02 -14.58 0.86
N THR A 129 30.69 -13.54 0.09
CA THR A 129 29.98 -12.36 0.60
C THR A 129 28.56 -12.38 0.08
N MET A 130 27.59 -12.34 0.99
CA MET A 130 26.17 -12.21 0.69
C MET A 130 25.77 -10.75 0.88
N ASN A 131 25.30 -10.11 -0.18
CA ASN A 131 24.72 -8.77 -0.15
C ASN A 131 23.21 -8.86 -0.25
N TRP A 132 22.49 -8.06 0.52
CA TRP A 132 21.03 -7.97 0.44
C TRP A 132 20.56 -6.53 0.45
N SER A 133 19.37 -6.32 -0.09
CA SER A 133 18.62 -5.08 -0.01
C SER A 133 17.14 -5.39 0.13
N SER A 134 16.42 -4.47 0.77
CA SER A 134 14.99 -4.52 0.93
C SER A 134 14.40 -3.12 0.91
N TYR A 135 13.24 -2.96 0.28
CA TYR A 135 12.58 -1.67 0.12
C TYR A 135 11.09 -1.82 -0.16
N LEU A 136 10.32 -0.81 0.21
CA LEU A 136 8.92 -0.67 -0.21
C LEU A 136 8.85 -0.40 -1.71
N SER A 137 8.02 -1.17 -2.41
CA SER A 137 7.97 -1.24 -3.87
C SER A 137 6.75 -0.51 -4.45
N TYR A 138 6.54 -0.61 -5.76
CA TYR A 138 5.61 0.23 -6.51
C TYR A 138 4.17 0.19 -5.99
N GLY A 139 3.68 -0.99 -5.55
CA GLY A 139 2.33 -1.12 -4.99
C GLY A 139 2.13 -0.24 -3.76
N PHE A 140 3.09 -0.23 -2.83
CA PHE A 140 3.03 0.63 -1.64
C PHE A 140 2.96 2.11 -2.00
N TRP A 141 3.82 2.57 -2.90
CA TRP A 141 3.86 3.98 -3.28
C TRP A 141 2.65 4.42 -4.09
N ILE A 142 2.13 3.56 -4.97
CA ILE A 142 0.88 3.85 -5.70
C ILE A 142 -0.32 3.91 -4.74
N ALA A 143 -0.38 3.05 -3.73
CA ALA A 143 -1.40 3.14 -2.70
C ALA A 143 -1.33 4.47 -1.93
N LEU A 144 -0.13 4.95 -1.61
CA LEU A 144 0.05 6.26 -0.97
C LEU A 144 -0.43 7.40 -1.87
N VAL A 145 -0.07 7.37 -3.15
CA VAL A 145 -0.56 8.34 -4.14
C VAL A 145 -2.08 8.28 -4.25
N ALA A 146 -2.68 7.09 -4.27
CA ALA A 146 -4.13 6.91 -4.29
C ALA A 146 -4.80 7.55 -3.06
N ALA A 147 -4.26 7.32 -1.85
CA ALA A 147 -4.78 7.92 -0.62
C ALA A 147 -4.70 9.46 -0.67
N ILE A 148 -3.57 10.03 -1.09
CA ILE A 148 -3.39 11.48 -1.25
C ILE A 148 -4.40 12.04 -2.25
N ILE A 149 -4.57 11.41 -3.41
CA ILE A 149 -5.51 11.86 -4.44
C ILE A 149 -6.95 11.76 -3.93
N ALA A 150 -7.31 10.74 -3.14
CA ALA A 150 -8.62 10.65 -2.50
C ALA A 150 -8.87 11.83 -1.54
N PHE A 151 -7.89 12.25 -0.74
CA PHE A 151 -8.00 13.44 0.09
C PHE A 151 -8.12 14.73 -0.73
N VAL A 152 -7.38 14.85 -1.83
CA VAL A 152 -7.53 15.99 -2.75
C VAL A 152 -8.94 16.00 -3.37
N ALA A 153 -9.47 14.84 -3.75
CA ALA A 153 -10.82 14.69 -4.26
C ALA A 153 -11.87 15.09 -3.22
N PHE A 154 -11.65 14.75 -1.95
CA PHE A 154 -12.49 15.19 -0.82
C PHE A 154 -12.52 16.72 -0.67
N VAL A 155 -11.35 17.38 -0.71
CA VAL A 155 -11.25 18.84 -0.59
C VAL A 155 -11.94 19.53 -1.77
N LYS A 156 -11.76 18.98 -2.99
CA LYS A 156 -12.33 19.53 -4.23
C LYS A 156 -13.75 19.08 -4.52
N HIS A 157 -14.38 18.31 -3.64
CA HIS A 157 -15.74 17.83 -3.88
C HIS A 157 -16.71 19.01 -3.91
N PRO A 158 -17.53 19.17 -4.98
CA PRO A 158 -18.55 20.21 -5.03
C PRO A 158 -19.46 20.10 -3.81
N THR A 159 -19.63 21.21 -3.09
CA THR A 159 -20.59 21.29 -1.99
C THR A 159 -21.86 21.91 -2.55
N GLU A 160 -23.00 21.26 -2.36
CA GLU A 160 -24.31 21.76 -2.81
C GLU A 160 -24.53 23.16 -2.21
N ALA A 161 -24.84 24.14 -3.05
CA ALA A 161 -25.05 25.51 -2.60
C ALA A 161 -26.23 25.54 -1.63
N ALA A 162 -26.06 26.20 -0.48
CA ALA A 162 -27.13 26.37 0.49
C ALA A 162 -28.33 27.03 -0.19
N ALA A 163 -29.52 26.45 -0.02
CA ALA A 163 -30.74 27.00 -0.58
C ALA A 163 -30.93 28.46 -0.09
N ALA A 164 -31.26 29.37 -1.01
CA ALA A 164 -31.49 30.77 -0.67
C ALA A 164 -32.64 30.89 0.36
N PRO A 165 -32.53 31.79 1.36
CA PRO A 165 -33.58 31.99 2.35
C PRO A 165 -34.92 32.38 1.67
N PRO A 166 -36.07 31.92 2.19
CA PRO A 166 -37.36 32.38 1.69
C PRO A 166 -37.52 33.89 1.91
N SER A 167 -37.92 34.59 0.85
CA SER A 167 -38.19 36.03 0.82
C SER A 167 -39.44 36.40 1.60
#